data_AF-A0A173Z5G0-F1
#
_entry.id   AF-A0A173Z5G0-F1
#
_cell.length_a   1.000
_cell.length_b   1.000
_cell.length_c   1.000
_cell.angle_alpha   90.00
_cell.angle_beta   90.00
_cell.angle_gamma   90.00
#
_symmetry.space_group_name_H-M   'P 1'
#
loop_
_entity.id
_entity.type
_entity.pdbx_description
1 polymer ?
#
loop_
_entity_poly.entity_id
_entity_poly.type
_entity_poly.pdbx_seq_one_letter_code
_entity_poly.pdbx_strand_id
1 'polypeptide(L)'
;MEKRYTYEPEKIRECGKDRMRFELGDTMVEGGAETSALSDAEIKAVLEMFPGKWKRAKLALLESICRRFAYEPDTKTGPLSFSFAERAKIWKEDYEKLKKEVQNSSATIPQYGAGPDGRKRPPYFYAGMMENGEAKSE
;
A
#
# COMPACT_ATOMS: atom_id res chain seq x y z
N MET A 1 12.16 18.33 -18.61
CA MET A 1 11.72 16.97 -18.97
C MET A 1 10.23 17.03 -19.25
N GLU A 2 9.80 16.61 -20.43
CA GLU A 2 8.37 16.56 -20.78
C GLU A 2 7.65 15.52 -19.91
N LYS A 3 6.50 15.90 -19.37
CA LYS A 3 5.63 14.97 -18.63
C LYS A 3 4.94 14.07 -19.64
N ARG A 4 5.31 12.80 -19.66
CA ARG A 4 4.66 11.78 -20.48
C ARG A 4 3.55 11.09 -19.69
N TYR A 5 2.49 10.76 -20.40
CA TYR A 5 1.31 10.08 -19.90
C TYR A 5 1.02 8.95 -20.88
N THR A 6 1.38 7.73 -20.50
CA THR A 6 1.20 6.56 -21.35
C THR A 6 0.56 5.45 -20.55
N TYR A 7 -0.35 4.72 -21.19
CA TYR A 7 -1.01 3.57 -20.60
C TYR A 7 -1.13 2.45 -21.63
N GLU A 8 -0.49 1.33 -21.34
CA GLU A 8 -0.50 0.12 -22.17
C GLU A 8 -1.16 -1.03 -21.39
N PRO A 9 -2.42 -1.39 -21.71
CA PRO A 9 -3.17 -2.42 -20.98
C PRO A 9 -2.50 -3.80 -20.99
N GLU A 10 -1.72 -4.13 -22.02
CA GLU A 10 -1.02 -5.41 -22.13
C GLU A 10 0.04 -5.60 -21.04
N LYS A 11 0.60 -4.49 -20.54
CA LYS A 11 1.65 -4.47 -19.51
C LYS A 11 1.12 -4.52 -18.08
N ILE A 12 -0.20 -4.66 -17.87
CA ILE A 12 -0.80 -4.79 -16.53
C ILE A 12 -0.29 -6.04 -15.79
N ARG A 13 0.11 -7.08 -16.53
CA ARG A 13 0.68 -8.30 -15.95
C ARG A 13 2.00 -8.04 -15.22
N GLU A 14 2.74 -7.02 -15.63
CA GLU A 14 4.02 -6.64 -15.06
C GLU A 14 3.80 -5.75 -13.82
N CYS A 15 4.65 -5.88 -12.80
CA CYS A 15 4.66 -4.97 -11.64
C CYS A 15 5.31 -3.63 -12.01
N GLY A 16 4.73 -2.94 -13.00
CA GLY A 16 5.25 -1.71 -13.59
C GLY A 16 4.25 -0.55 -13.53
N LYS A 17 4.59 0.51 -14.27
CA LYS A 17 3.82 1.75 -14.33
C LYS A 17 2.37 1.53 -14.76
N ASP A 18 2.12 0.72 -15.79
CA ASP A 18 0.79 0.51 -16.36
C ASP A 18 -0.14 -0.23 -15.40
N ARG A 19 0.37 -1.22 -14.65
CA ARG A 19 -0.37 -1.86 -13.57
C ARG A 19 -0.70 -0.88 -12.44
N MET A 20 0.24 -0.01 -12.08
CA MET A 20 -0.02 0.99 -11.03
C MET A 20 -1.09 1.99 -11.45
N ARG A 21 -1.07 2.47 -12.71
CA ARG A 21 -2.14 3.30 -13.28
C ARG A 21 -3.49 2.60 -13.23
N PHE A 22 -3.55 1.34 -13.66
CA PHE A 22 -4.77 0.54 -13.62
C PHE A 22 -5.31 0.38 -12.19
N GLU A 23 -4.43 0.00 -11.24
CA GLU A 23 -4.79 -0.21 -9.84
C GLU A 23 -5.18 1.06 -9.08
N LEU A 24 -4.73 2.23 -9.56
CA LEU A 24 -5.10 3.55 -9.07
C LEU A 24 -6.25 4.17 -9.87
N GLY A 25 -6.79 3.52 -10.91
CA GLY A 25 -7.82 4.10 -11.77
C GLY A 25 -7.38 5.31 -12.60
N ASP A 26 -6.08 5.60 -12.70
CA ASP A 26 -5.50 6.74 -13.43
C ASP A 26 -5.13 6.35 -14.88
N THR A 27 -6.11 5.86 -15.63
CA THR A 27 -5.94 5.31 -16.99
C THR A 27 -6.27 6.29 -18.12
N MET A 28 -6.96 7.39 -17.81
CA MET A 28 -7.30 8.43 -18.80
C MET A 28 -6.09 9.33 -19.09
N VAL A 29 -5.22 8.88 -19.99
CA VAL A 29 -3.95 9.55 -20.37
C VAL A 29 -4.05 10.52 -21.54
N GLU A 30 -5.15 10.51 -22.29
CA GLU A 30 -5.37 11.33 -23.51
C GLU A 30 -5.23 12.84 -23.27
N GLY A 31 -5.73 13.34 -22.15
CA GLY A 31 -5.64 14.77 -21.79
C GLY A 31 -4.37 15.14 -21.01
N GLY A 32 -3.41 14.22 -20.89
CA GLY A 32 -2.15 14.44 -20.20
C GLY A 32 -2.35 14.93 -18.76
N ALA A 33 -1.87 16.14 -18.46
CA ALA A 33 -1.95 16.72 -17.12
C ALA A 33 -3.38 17.10 -16.68
N GLU A 34 -4.30 17.32 -17.62
CA GLU A 34 -5.67 17.72 -17.32
C GLU A 34 -6.55 16.53 -16.91
N THR A 35 -6.25 15.34 -17.41
CA THR A 35 -7.05 14.12 -17.15
C THR A 35 -6.35 13.13 -16.24
N SER A 36 -5.02 13.04 -16.27
CA SER A 36 -4.27 12.12 -15.41
C SER A 36 -3.77 12.79 -14.15
N ALA A 37 -4.07 12.18 -13.01
CA ALA A 37 -3.62 12.61 -11.71
C ALA A 37 -2.12 12.34 -11.49
N LEU A 38 -1.49 11.43 -12.24
CA LEU A 38 -0.06 11.13 -12.10
C LEU A 38 0.62 11.10 -13.47
N SER A 39 1.85 11.60 -13.50
CA SER A 39 2.76 11.46 -14.64
C SER A 39 3.50 10.13 -14.60
N ASP A 40 3.97 9.67 -15.77
CA ASP A 40 4.74 8.43 -15.87
C ASP A 40 6.04 8.50 -15.03
N ALA A 41 6.62 9.70 -14.92
CA ALA A 41 7.83 9.94 -14.13
C ALA A 41 7.58 9.80 -12.63
N GLU A 42 6.47 10.34 -12.11
CA GLU A 42 6.10 10.20 -10.68
C GLU A 42 5.90 8.73 -10.30
N ILE A 43 5.19 7.97 -11.14
CA ILE A 43 4.94 6.54 -10.88
C ILE A 43 6.25 5.75 -10.87
N LYS A 44 7.11 5.96 -11.86
CA LYS A 44 8.43 5.29 -11.92
C LYS A 44 9.30 5.65 -10.72
N ALA A 45 9.39 6.93 -10.37
CA ALA A 45 10.19 7.40 -9.24
C ALA A 45 9.73 6.75 -7.93
N VAL A 46 8.41 6.63 -7.69
CA VAL A 46 7.90 5.99 -6.46
C VAL A 46 8.13 4.48 -6.46
N LEU A 47 8.04 3.82 -7.61
CA LEU A 47 8.39 2.40 -7.73
C LEU A 47 9.87 2.15 -7.42
N GLU A 48 10.76 3.04 -7.87
CA GLU A 48 12.20 3.00 -7.58
C GLU A 48 12.51 3.31 -6.10
N MET A 49 11.77 4.23 -5.47
CA MET A 49 11.90 4.54 -4.03
C MET A 49 11.52 3.36 -3.12
N PHE A 50 10.62 2.49 -3.57
CA PHE A 50 10.08 1.38 -2.78
C PHE A 50 10.23 0.03 -3.50
N PRO A 51 11.46 -0.44 -3.74
CA PRO A 51 11.70 -1.67 -4.49
C PRO A 51 11.11 -2.88 -3.74
N GLY A 52 10.34 -3.70 -4.45
CA GLY A 52 9.66 -4.88 -3.90
C GLY A 52 8.50 -4.59 -2.93
N LYS A 53 8.22 -3.32 -2.62
CA LYS A 53 7.17 -2.91 -1.66
C LYS A 53 5.99 -2.26 -2.38
N TRP A 54 5.31 -3.02 -3.23
CA TRP A 54 4.20 -2.56 -4.09
C TRP A 54 3.11 -1.79 -3.33
N LYS A 55 2.60 -2.36 -2.23
CA LYS A 55 1.55 -1.72 -1.42
C LYS A 55 1.98 -0.36 -0.84
N ARG A 56 3.26 -0.21 -0.50
CA ARG A 56 3.83 1.04 0.04
C ARG A 56 4.01 2.09 -1.05
N ALA A 57 4.46 1.67 -2.24
CA ALA A 57 4.50 2.52 -3.42
C ALA A 57 3.10 3.04 -3.79
N LYS A 58 2.12 2.14 -3.85
CA LYS A 58 0.72 2.48 -4.11
C LYS A 58 0.17 3.47 -3.08
N LEU A 59 0.46 3.25 -1.80
CA LEU A 59 0.04 4.15 -0.72
C LEU A 59 0.62 5.56 -0.89
N ALA A 60 1.91 5.69 -1.23
CA ALA A 60 2.53 7.00 -1.45
C ALA A 60 1.92 7.75 -2.65
N LEU A 61 1.64 7.05 -3.74
CA LEU A 61 0.98 7.63 -4.91
C LEU A 61 -0.46 8.06 -4.61
N LEU A 62 -1.20 7.24 -3.88
CA LEU A 62 -2.56 7.55 -3.44
C LEU A 62 -2.59 8.79 -2.52
N GLU A 63 -1.59 8.93 -1.65
CA GLU A 63 -1.42 10.11 -0.81
C GLU A 63 -1.16 11.39 -1.63
N SER A 64 -0.41 11.29 -2.73
CA SER A 64 -0.20 12.38 -3.68
C SER A 64 -1.50 12.80 -4.37
N ILE A 65 -2.28 11.82 -4.84
CA ILE A 65 -3.61 12.05 -5.45
C ILE A 65 -4.53 12.77 -4.46
N CYS A 66 -4.64 12.28 -3.22
CA CYS A 66 -5.46 12.91 -2.19
C CYS A 66 -5.10 14.38 -1.96
N ARG A 67 -3.79 14.71 -1.88
CA ARG A 67 -3.34 16.10 -1.69
C ARG A 67 -3.64 16.99 -2.90
N ARG A 68 -3.55 16.44 -4.11
CA ARG A 68 -3.89 17.16 -5.35
C ARG A 68 -5.37 17.51 -5.41
N PHE A 69 -6.26 16.62 -5.00
CA PHE A 69 -7.70 16.88 -5.05
C PHE A 69 -8.27 17.53 -3.77
N ALA A 70 -7.46 17.73 -2.73
CA ALA A 70 -7.92 18.25 -1.45
C ALA A 70 -8.46 19.69 -1.51
N TYR A 71 -8.03 20.48 -2.49
CA TYR A 71 -8.46 21.87 -2.65
C TYR A 71 -9.71 22.05 -3.52
N GLU A 72 -10.22 20.99 -4.16
CA GLU A 72 -11.36 21.09 -5.07
C GLU A 72 -12.68 21.19 -4.29
N PRO A 73 -13.38 22.34 -4.33
CA PRO A 73 -14.67 22.49 -3.66
C PRO A 73 -15.80 21.93 -4.54
N ASP A 74 -16.91 21.59 -3.90
CA ASP A 74 -18.16 21.38 -4.63
C ASP A 74 -18.60 22.69 -5.28
N THR A 75 -18.97 22.63 -6.56
CA THR A 75 -19.37 23.83 -7.32
C THR A 75 -20.85 23.73 -7.70
N LYS A 76 -21.56 24.86 -7.61
CA LYS A 76 -22.96 24.97 -8.01
C LYS A 76 -23.12 26.18 -8.91
N THR A 77 -23.55 25.95 -10.14
CA THR A 77 -23.75 26.99 -11.15
C THR A 77 -25.16 26.86 -11.69
N GLY A 78 -26.09 27.66 -11.15
CA GLY A 78 -27.51 27.60 -11.52
C GLY A 78 -28.14 26.25 -11.14
N PRO A 79 -28.83 25.55 -12.07
CA PRO A 79 -29.39 24.22 -11.81
C PRO A 79 -28.32 23.10 -11.83
N LEU A 80 -27.09 23.39 -12.27
CA LEU A 80 -26.01 22.41 -12.35
C LEU A 80 -25.22 22.40 -11.03
N SER A 81 -24.99 21.20 -10.49
CA SER A 81 -24.16 21.01 -9.30
C SER A 81 -23.15 19.89 -9.54
N PHE A 82 -21.91 20.13 -9.11
CA PHE A 82 -20.81 19.18 -9.18
C PHE A 82 -20.28 18.90 -7.78
N SER A 83 -20.24 17.63 -7.40
CA SER A 83 -19.77 17.16 -6.10
C SER A 83 -18.31 16.67 -6.16
N PHE A 84 -17.38 17.57 -6.49
CA PHE A 84 -15.96 17.23 -6.62
C PHE A 84 -15.33 16.75 -5.30
N ALA A 85 -15.80 17.25 -4.15
CA ALA A 85 -15.30 16.85 -2.85
C ALA A 85 -15.61 15.38 -2.50
N GLU A 86 -16.65 14.79 -3.10
CA GLU A 86 -16.97 13.35 -2.91
C GLU A 86 -15.86 12.46 -3.46
N ARG A 87 -15.22 12.86 -4.57
CA ARG A 87 -14.11 12.13 -5.16
C ARG A 87 -12.91 12.07 -4.21
N ALA A 88 -12.58 13.19 -3.57
CA ALA A 88 -11.51 13.24 -2.57
C ALA A 88 -11.81 12.34 -1.35
N LYS A 89 -13.08 12.19 -0.96
CA LYS A 89 -13.47 11.25 0.12
C LYS A 89 -13.20 9.79 -0.27
N ILE A 90 -13.55 9.38 -1.49
CA ILE A 90 -13.29 8.02 -1.99
C ILE A 90 -11.80 7.70 -1.93
N TRP A 91 -10.95 8.58 -2.47
CA TRP A 91 -9.49 8.38 -2.43
C TRP A 91 -8.94 8.31 -1.00
N LYS A 92 -9.51 9.11 -0.08
CA LYS A 92 -9.12 9.11 1.33
C LYS A 92 -9.52 7.81 2.03
N GLU A 93 -10.69 7.27 1.73
CA GLU A 93 -11.15 5.98 2.25
C GLU A 93 -10.26 4.84 1.77
N ASP A 94 -9.93 4.80 0.48
CA ASP A 94 -8.99 3.84 -0.09
C ASP A 94 -7.59 3.97 0.54
N TYR A 95 -7.15 5.21 0.79
CA TYR A 95 -5.88 5.47 1.48
C TYR A 95 -5.86 4.91 2.89
N GLU A 96 -6.88 5.21 3.70
CA GLU A 96 -6.95 4.71 5.08
C GLU A 96 -7.07 3.18 5.12
N LYS A 97 -7.80 2.58 4.18
CA LYS A 97 -7.90 1.12 4.05
C LYS A 97 -6.53 0.50 3.71
N LEU A 98 -5.85 1.02 2.69
CA LEU A 98 -4.53 0.52 2.29
C LEU A 98 -3.47 0.76 3.38
N LYS A 99 -3.55 1.89 4.09
CA LYS A 99 -2.67 2.20 5.23
C LYS A 99 -2.81 1.19 6.35
N LYS A 100 -4.04 0.81 6.70
CA LYS A 100 -4.31 -0.26 7.67
C LYS A 100 -3.75 -1.60 7.18
N GLU A 101 -3.92 -1.95 5.91
CA GLU A 101 -3.33 -3.19 5.36
C GLU A 101 -1.80 -3.20 5.44
N VAL A 102 -1.15 -2.08 5.10
CA VAL A 102 0.32 -1.95 5.18
C VAL A 102 0.78 -2.04 6.63
N GLN A 103 0.10 -1.40 7.57
CA GLN A 103 0.40 -1.49 9.00
C GLN A 103 0.23 -2.92 9.53
N ASN A 104 -0.87 -3.58 9.19
CA ASN A 104 -1.13 -4.96 9.58
C ASN A 104 -0.09 -5.92 9.00
N SER A 105 0.35 -5.70 7.75
CA SER A 105 1.42 -6.51 7.14
C SER A 105 2.79 -6.32 7.79
N SER A 106 3.01 -5.20 8.48
CA SER A 106 4.23 -4.89 9.22
C SER A 106 4.20 -5.37 10.67
N ALA A 107 3.05 -5.84 11.16
CA ALA A 107 2.93 -6.37 12.51
C ALA A 107 3.74 -7.66 12.61
N THR A 108 4.87 -7.58 13.31
CA THR A 108 5.72 -8.74 13.58
C THR A 108 5.01 -9.60 14.62
N ILE A 109 4.63 -10.82 14.24
CA ILE A 109 4.16 -11.81 15.20
C ILE A 109 5.31 -12.07 16.17
N PRO A 110 5.13 -11.88 17.49
CA PRO A 110 6.16 -12.22 18.46
C PRO A 110 6.53 -13.69 18.28
N GLN A 111 7.77 -13.96 17.88
CA GLN A 111 8.25 -15.33 17.80
C GLN A 111 8.29 -15.90 19.20
N TYR A 112 7.48 -16.94 19.45
CA TYR A 112 7.49 -17.67 20.71
C TYR A 112 8.91 -18.19 20.97
N GLY A 113 9.48 -17.79 22.11
CA GLY A 113 10.84 -18.14 22.50
C GLY A 113 11.93 -17.16 22.03
N ALA A 114 11.64 -16.03 21.37
CA ALA A 114 12.65 -14.99 21.12
C ALA A 114 12.75 -14.03 22.32
N GLY A 115 13.95 -13.84 22.87
CA GLY A 115 14.19 -12.78 23.85
C GLY A 115 14.21 -11.38 23.21
N PRO A 116 14.27 -10.29 24.00
CA PRO A 116 14.38 -8.92 23.49
C PRO A 116 15.58 -8.70 22.55
N ASP A 117 16.62 -9.53 22.67
CA ASP A 117 17.82 -9.51 21.83
C ASP A 117 17.69 -10.37 20.54
N GLY A 118 16.49 -10.87 20.21
CA GLY A 118 16.24 -11.71 19.02
C GLY A 118 16.82 -13.12 19.09
N ARG A 119 17.50 -13.49 20.20
CA ARG A 119 18.04 -14.83 20.42
C ARG A 119 16.92 -15.80 20.81
N LYS A 120 16.92 -16.98 20.18
CA LYS A 120 16.06 -18.10 20.59
C LYS A 120 16.44 -18.53 22.01
N ARG A 121 15.55 -18.30 22.96
CA ARG A 121 15.62 -18.84 24.31
C ARG A 121 15.33 -20.34 24.24
N PRO A 122 16.10 -21.16 24.97
CA PRO A 122 15.76 -22.56 25.10
C PRO A 122 14.36 -22.70 25.75
N PRO A 123 13.59 -23.74 25.40
CA PRO A 123 12.32 -24.02 26.04
C PRO A 123 12.46 -24.11 27.57
N TYR A 124 11.51 -23.55 28.32
CA TYR A 124 11.52 -23.60 29.79
C TYR A 124 11.43 -25.04 30.32
N PHE A 125 10.72 -25.91 29.59
CA PHE A 125 10.66 -27.34 29.86
C PHE A 125 11.59 -28.10 28.91
N TYR A 126 12.42 -28.98 29.44
CA TYR A 126 13.22 -29.92 28.66
C TYR A 126 12.62 -31.34 28.75
N ALA A 127 12.85 -32.16 27.72
CA ALA A 127 12.40 -33.55 27.70
C ALA A 127 12.98 -34.30 28.91
N GLY A 128 12.10 -34.96 29.68
CA GLY A 128 12.49 -35.69 30.90
C GLY A 128 12.21 -34.97 32.22
N MET A 129 11.76 -33.70 32.20
CA MET A 129 11.45 -32.95 33.43
C MET A 129 10.23 -33.50 34.21
N MET A 130 9.43 -34.36 33.59
CA MET A 130 8.30 -35.08 34.22
C MET A 130 8.58 -36.59 34.41
N GLU A 131 9.82 -37.05 34.22
CA GLU A 131 10.16 -38.45 34.53
C GLU A 131 10.16 -38.65 36.05
N ASN A 132 9.21 -39.44 36.55
CA ASN A 132 9.22 -39.90 37.93
C ASN A 132 10.35 -40.93 38.10
N GLY A 133 11.34 -40.61 38.93
CA GLY A 133 12.50 -41.50 39.19
C GLY A 133 12.14 -42.87 39.75
N GLU A 134 10.94 -43.01 40.33
CA GLU A 134 10.44 -44.28 40.89
C GLU A 134 9.79 -45.21 39.85
N ALA A 135 9.61 -44.78 38.60
CA ALA A 135 9.01 -45.61 37.55
C ALA A 135 10.03 -46.48 36.76
N LYS A 136 11.32 -46.44 37.13
CA LYS A 136 12.40 -47.24 36.49
C LYS A 136 13.03 -48.25 37.46
N SER A 137 12.22 -48.89 38.31
CA SER A 137 12.64 -50.05 39.08
C SER A 137 11.57 -51.14 39.06
N GLU A 138 11.49 -51.87 37.94
CA GLU A 138 11.04 -53.26 37.85
C GLU A 138 11.53 -53.89 36.55
#